data_AF-A0A3B0P2Q9-F1
#
_entry.id   AF-A0A3B0P2Q9-F1
#
_cell.length_a   1.000
_cell.length_b   1.000
_cell.length_c   1.000
_cell.angle_alpha   90.00
_cell.angle_beta   90.00
_cell.angle_gamma   90.00
#
_symmetry.space_group_name_H-M   'P 1'
#
loop_
_entity.id
_entity.type
_entity.pdbx_description
1 polymer ?
#
loop_
_entity_poly.entity_id
_entity_poly.type
_entity_poly.pdbx_seq_one_letter_code
_entity_poly.pdbx_strand_id
1 'polypeptide(L)'
;MNKRHKTNSIILPMLATFLTMSAPITVAASCTHEKPVVTISSNSNHTFLNENGERIIKGSASEFFNTNRSGIFNPIDSSDRFYHILRKDNNQLINDVHDKNHKYKIKGNFDFLNFENLSAPYSYRIYSFRYDELVKNIPGVATRKKYYEHRNNPKAVYIVLYWTLKTNEAAPNFVSDIITPSAARLGIQFNPELKEEAPW
;
A
#
# COMPACT_ATOMS: atom_id res chain seq x y z
N MET A 1 32.44 15.23 66.59
CA MET A 1 31.69 16.46 66.22
C MET A 1 31.54 16.52 64.71
N ASN A 2 30.31 16.76 64.26
CA ASN A 2 29.83 17.05 62.90
C ASN A 2 30.88 17.44 61.85
N LYS A 3 30.76 16.86 60.65
CA LYS A 3 30.71 17.62 59.38
C LYS A 3 30.11 16.77 58.26
N ARG A 4 28.82 17.06 57.98
CA ARG A 4 28.13 16.82 56.70
C ARG A 4 28.71 17.78 55.63
N HIS A 5 28.38 17.45 54.36
CA HIS A 5 28.48 18.26 53.12
C HIS A 5 29.71 17.95 52.25
N LYS A 6 29.61 17.87 50.92
CA LYS A 6 28.51 18.02 49.94
C LYS A 6 29.00 17.35 48.65
N THR A 7 28.19 16.48 48.06
CA THR A 7 28.38 15.99 46.69
C THR A 7 28.01 17.11 45.71
N ASN A 8 29.01 17.66 45.01
CA ASN A 8 28.77 18.53 43.86
C ASN A 8 28.70 17.66 42.61
N SER A 9 27.50 17.19 42.27
CA SER A 9 27.21 16.66 40.94
C SER A 9 26.71 17.81 40.08
N ILE A 10 27.54 18.23 39.13
CA ILE A 10 27.21 19.23 38.11
C ILE A 10 26.28 18.53 37.12
N ILE A 11 24.98 18.79 37.24
CA ILE A 11 23.98 18.33 36.27
C ILE A 11 24.10 19.24 35.04
N LEU A 12 24.61 18.70 33.94
CA LEU A 12 24.46 19.27 32.61
C LEU A 12 22.97 19.36 32.26
N PRO A 13 22.44 20.52 31.83
CA PRO A 13 21.16 20.53 31.13
C PRO A 13 21.41 20.07 29.70
N MET A 14 21.13 18.81 29.39
CA MET A 14 20.89 18.41 28.00
C MET A 14 19.59 19.09 27.55
N LEU A 15 19.72 20.16 26.76
CA LEU A 15 18.65 20.58 25.86
C LEU A 15 18.39 19.43 24.88
N ALA A 16 17.44 18.56 25.23
CA ALA A 16 16.83 17.68 24.25
C ALA A 16 15.91 18.53 23.37
N THR A 17 16.44 19.00 22.26
CA THR A 17 15.65 19.51 21.14
C THR A 17 14.79 18.36 20.63
N PHE A 18 13.55 18.29 21.12
CA PHE A 18 12.47 17.54 20.50
C PHE A 18 12.16 18.22 19.16
N LEU A 19 12.95 17.92 18.13
CA LEU A 19 12.52 18.04 16.75
C LEU A 19 11.45 16.97 16.55
N THR A 20 10.21 17.32 16.87
CA THR A 20 9.05 16.61 16.34
C THR A 20 9.08 16.85 14.83
N MET A 21 9.72 15.94 14.10
CA MET A 21 9.48 15.82 12.67
C MET A 21 8.02 15.41 12.54
N SER A 22 7.15 16.41 12.40
CA SER A 22 5.82 16.25 11.86
C SER A 22 5.98 15.71 10.45
N ALA A 23 5.97 14.38 10.33
CA ALA A 23 5.80 13.74 9.04
C ALA A 23 4.50 14.31 8.43
N PRO A 24 4.55 14.87 7.21
CA PRO A 24 3.34 15.34 6.57
C PRO A 24 2.46 14.11 6.35
N ILE A 25 1.40 13.99 7.14
CA ILE A 25 0.34 13.02 6.89
C ILE A 25 -0.41 13.55 5.68
N THR A 26 0.11 13.30 4.49
CA THR A 26 -0.58 13.56 3.22
C THR A 26 -1.68 12.52 3.07
N VAL A 27 -2.78 12.69 3.80
CA VAL A 27 -4.05 12.03 3.47
C VAL A 27 -4.65 12.83 2.31
N ALA A 28 -4.23 12.49 1.08
CA ALA A 28 -4.97 12.89 -0.10
C ALA A 28 -6.31 12.13 -0.08
N ALA A 29 -7.28 12.67 0.64
CA ALA A 29 -8.64 12.19 0.63
C ALA A 29 -9.25 12.53 -0.74
N SER A 30 -9.22 11.57 -1.66
CA SER A 30 -9.99 11.65 -2.90
C SER A 30 -11.47 11.66 -2.55
N CYS A 31 -12.14 12.78 -2.80
CA CYS A 31 -13.58 12.99 -2.61
C CYS A 31 -14.43 12.32 -3.70
N THR A 32 -14.05 11.13 -4.17
CA THR A 32 -14.90 10.32 -5.06
C THR A 32 -15.85 9.49 -4.21
N HIS A 33 -17.14 9.55 -4.54
CA HIS A 33 -18.25 9.07 -3.69
C HIS A 33 -18.30 7.57 -3.43
N GLU A 34 -17.50 6.74 -4.11
CA GLU A 34 -17.44 5.30 -3.89
C GLU A 34 -15.99 4.87 -3.70
N LYS A 35 -15.61 4.59 -2.45
CA LYS A 35 -14.29 4.07 -2.12
C LYS A 35 -14.25 2.57 -2.48
N PRO A 36 -13.11 2.07 -2.96
CA PRO A 36 -12.95 0.63 -3.15
C PRO A 36 -13.11 -0.07 -1.81
N VAL A 37 -13.86 -1.17 -1.81
CA VAL A 37 -14.09 -1.99 -0.63
C VAL A 37 -13.51 -3.37 -0.88
N VAL A 38 -12.80 -3.88 0.12
CA VAL A 38 -12.31 -5.26 0.15
C VAL A 38 -12.98 -5.99 1.31
N THR A 39 -13.60 -7.13 1.01
CA THR A 39 -14.22 -8.02 2.00
C THR A 39 -13.78 -9.45 1.78
N ILE A 40 -14.00 -10.32 2.77
CA ILE A 40 -13.74 -11.75 2.63
C ILE A 40 -14.90 -12.37 1.84
N SER A 41 -14.58 -13.19 0.84
CA SER A 41 -15.57 -13.90 0.04
C SER A 41 -16.41 -14.84 0.90
N SER A 42 -17.74 -14.77 0.76
CA SER A 42 -18.66 -15.68 1.44
C SER A 42 -18.79 -17.04 0.75
N ASN A 43 -18.16 -17.23 -0.42
CA ASN A 43 -18.21 -18.44 -1.21
C ASN A 43 -17.61 -19.64 -0.45
N SER A 44 -18.35 -20.75 -0.40
CA SER A 44 -17.96 -21.99 0.28
C SER A 44 -16.70 -22.65 -0.30
N ASN A 45 -16.33 -22.29 -1.54
CA ASN A 45 -15.09 -22.78 -2.15
C ASN A 45 -13.85 -22.15 -1.49
N HIS A 46 -13.95 -20.91 -1.02
CA HIS A 46 -12.85 -20.16 -0.40
C HIS A 46 -12.95 -20.07 1.12
N THR A 47 -14.15 -20.22 1.69
CA THR A 47 -14.38 -20.14 3.13
C THR A 47 -15.31 -21.26 3.62
N PHE A 48 -15.32 -21.50 4.93
CA PHE A 48 -16.32 -22.34 5.59
C PHE A 48 -16.61 -21.79 6.99
N LEU A 49 -17.72 -22.22 7.60
CA LEU A 49 -18.01 -21.92 9.01
C LEU A 49 -17.51 -23.10 9.86
N ASN A 50 -16.81 -22.82 10.95
CA ASN A 50 -16.49 -23.84 11.94
C ASN A 50 -17.67 -24.10 12.88
N GLU A 51 -17.50 -25.03 13.82
CA GLU A 51 -18.52 -25.42 14.81
C GLU A 51 -18.97 -24.25 15.72
N ASN A 52 -18.14 -23.22 15.88
CA ASN A 52 -18.42 -22.01 16.65
C ASN A 52 -19.13 -20.93 15.81
N GLY A 53 -19.44 -21.20 14.54
CA GLY A 53 -20.01 -20.21 13.62
C GLY A 53 -19.01 -19.17 13.12
N GLU A 54 -17.71 -19.36 13.35
CA GLU A 54 -16.66 -18.47 12.87
C GLU A 54 -16.33 -18.78 11.40
N ARG A 55 -16.17 -17.73 10.60
CA ARG A 55 -15.76 -17.89 9.19
C ARG A 55 -14.26 -18.13 9.10
N ILE A 56 -13.92 -19.30 8.58
CA ILE A 56 -12.54 -19.73 8.32
C ILE A 56 -12.26 -19.59 6.83
N ILE A 57 -11.12 -18.96 6.50
CA ILE A 57 -10.59 -18.88 5.14
C ILE A 57 -9.77 -20.15 4.89
N LYS A 58 -10.03 -20.83 3.77
CA LYS A 58 -9.23 -22.00 3.38
C LYS A 58 -7.85 -21.54 2.92
N GLY A 59 -6.81 -22.26 3.33
CA GLY A 59 -5.42 -21.95 3.02
C GLY A 59 -4.63 -21.47 4.23
N SER A 60 -3.36 -21.10 4.01
CA SER A 60 -2.44 -20.69 5.07
C SER A 60 -2.24 -19.17 5.06
N ALA A 61 -2.51 -18.54 6.21
CA ALA A 61 -2.23 -17.11 6.40
C ALA A 61 -0.73 -16.80 6.19
N SER A 62 0.16 -17.70 6.61
CA SER A 62 1.60 -17.57 6.42
C SER A 62 1.98 -17.63 4.94
N GLU A 63 1.35 -18.52 4.18
CA GLU A 63 1.57 -18.64 2.73
C GLU A 63 1.15 -17.36 2.01
N PHE A 64 -0.08 -16.88 2.27
CA PHE A 64 -0.56 -15.61 1.70
C PHE A 64 0.37 -14.43 2.05
N PHE A 65 0.80 -14.36 3.31
CA PHE A 65 1.75 -13.34 3.76
C PHE A 65 3.07 -13.39 2.98
N ASN A 66 3.63 -14.59 2.80
CA ASN A 66 4.88 -14.78 2.06
C ASN A 66 4.71 -14.46 0.57
N THR A 67 3.59 -14.88 -0.05
CA THR A 67 3.28 -14.62 -1.46
C THR A 67 3.21 -13.12 -1.76
N ASN A 68 2.52 -12.32 -0.93
CA ASN A 68 2.53 -10.87 -1.11
C ASN A 68 3.95 -10.32 -0.98
N ARG A 69 4.69 -10.74 0.06
CA ARG A 69 6.07 -10.27 0.29
C ARG A 69 7.03 -10.58 -0.87
N SER A 70 6.75 -11.62 -1.67
CA SER A 70 7.49 -11.96 -2.89
C SER A 70 7.19 -11.05 -4.09
N GLY A 71 6.46 -9.94 -3.92
CA GLY A 71 6.24 -8.95 -4.98
C GLY A 71 4.87 -9.02 -5.64
N ILE A 72 4.00 -9.94 -5.23
CA ILE A 72 2.68 -10.12 -5.84
C ILE A 72 1.68 -9.24 -5.11
N PHE A 73 1.74 -7.92 -5.34
CA PHE A 73 0.88 -6.96 -4.64
C PHE A 73 -0.32 -6.49 -5.47
N ASN A 74 -0.22 -6.46 -6.80
CA ASN A 74 -1.32 -5.98 -7.64
C ASN A 74 -2.37 -7.09 -7.78
N PRO A 75 -3.61 -6.90 -7.28
CA PRO A 75 -4.66 -7.92 -7.35
C PRO A 75 -5.26 -8.09 -8.75
N ILE A 76 -5.07 -7.11 -9.65
CA ILE A 76 -5.57 -7.17 -11.01
C ILE A 76 -4.62 -8.02 -11.87
N ASP A 77 -5.20 -8.91 -12.65
CA ASP A 77 -4.50 -9.74 -13.63
C ASP A 77 -3.92 -8.90 -14.77
N SER A 78 -2.70 -9.20 -15.22
CA SER A 78 -2.02 -8.43 -16.28
C SER A 78 -2.70 -8.49 -17.64
N SER A 79 -3.60 -9.45 -17.85
CA SER A 79 -4.45 -9.54 -19.04
C SER A 79 -5.68 -8.62 -18.99
N ASP A 80 -5.99 -7.99 -17.86
CA ASP A 80 -7.07 -7.00 -17.78
C ASP A 80 -6.74 -5.77 -18.65
N ARG A 81 -7.73 -5.30 -19.43
CA ARG A 81 -7.55 -4.16 -20.34
C ARG A 81 -7.13 -2.86 -19.63
N PHE A 82 -7.46 -2.72 -18.34
CA PHE A 82 -7.11 -1.57 -17.52
C PHE A 82 -5.93 -1.85 -16.59
N TYR A 83 -5.20 -2.95 -16.76
CA TYR A 83 -4.04 -3.25 -15.93
C TYR A 83 -2.93 -2.20 -16.03
N HIS A 84 -2.52 -1.88 -17.26
CA HIS A 84 -1.41 -0.95 -17.50
C HIS A 84 -1.80 0.49 -17.21
N ILE A 85 -0.84 1.26 -16.68
CA ILE A 85 -0.98 2.70 -16.46
C ILE A 85 -1.07 3.45 -17.79
N LEU A 86 -0.27 3.05 -18.76
CA LEU A 86 -0.19 3.65 -20.08
C LEU A 86 -0.87 2.72 -21.10
N ARG A 87 -1.55 3.30 -22.09
CA ARG A 87 -2.24 2.50 -23.12
C ARG A 87 -1.22 1.89 -24.10
N LYS A 88 -1.53 0.70 -24.62
CA LYS A 88 -0.65 -0.04 -25.54
C LYS A 88 -0.56 0.59 -26.93
N ASP A 89 -1.64 1.24 -27.39
CA ASP A 89 -1.70 1.93 -28.67
C ASP A 89 -0.83 3.19 -28.68
N ASN A 90 -0.72 3.85 -27.53
CA ASN A 90 0.11 5.02 -27.34
C ASN A 90 0.65 5.01 -25.91
N ASN A 91 1.90 4.54 -25.74
CA ASN A 91 2.62 4.47 -24.45
C ASN A 91 2.77 5.84 -23.74
N GLN A 92 2.17 6.93 -24.24
CA GLN A 92 2.11 8.25 -23.59
C GLN A 92 0.72 8.62 -23.03
N LEU A 93 -0.32 7.88 -23.42
CA LEU A 93 -1.68 8.15 -23.00
C LEU A 93 -1.99 7.37 -21.72
N ILE A 94 -2.42 8.09 -20.69
CA ILE A 94 -2.81 7.49 -19.42
C ILE A 94 -4.09 6.67 -19.64
N ASN A 95 -4.12 5.49 -19.06
CA ASN A 95 -5.23 4.56 -19.13
C ASN A 95 -6.22 4.83 -17.98
N ASP A 96 -6.86 5.99 -18.06
CA ASP A 96 -7.78 6.55 -17.05
C ASP A 96 -9.26 6.49 -17.46
N VAL A 97 -9.58 5.70 -18.48
CA VAL A 97 -10.96 5.59 -19.00
C VAL A 97 -11.85 4.97 -17.94
N HIS A 98 -12.75 5.76 -17.37
CA HIS A 98 -13.72 5.26 -16.42
C HIS A 98 -14.83 4.46 -17.12
N ASP A 99 -14.83 3.14 -16.92
CA ASP A 99 -15.93 2.26 -17.31
C ASP A 99 -16.59 1.66 -16.07
N LYS A 100 -17.78 2.17 -15.75
CA LYS A 100 -18.58 1.74 -14.58
C LYS A 100 -19.06 0.29 -14.68
N ASN A 101 -19.12 -0.27 -15.88
CA ASN A 101 -19.58 -1.63 -16.11
C ASN A 101 -18.41 -2.63 -16.17
N HIS A 102 -17.17 -2.15 -16.13
CA HIS A 102 -15.99 -3.02 -16.17
C HIS A 102 -15.92 -3.87 -14.91
N LYS A 103 -15.84 -5.19 -15.10
CA LYS A 103 -15.53 -6.13 -14.04
C LYS A 103 -14.05 -6.51 -14.15
N TYR A 104 -13.29 -6.18 -13.13
CA TYR A 104 -11.88 -6.49 -13.09
C TYR A 104 -11.63 -8.00 -13.04
N LYS A 105 -10.61 -8.43 -13.79
CA LYS A 105 -10.06 -9.76 -13.64
C LYS A 105 -9.09 -9.78 -12.47
N ILE A 106 -9.45 -10.51 -11.41
CA ILE A 106 -8.64 -10.66 -10.20
C ILE A 106 -7.72 -11.89 -10.35
N LYS A 107 -6.50 -11.80 -9.82
CA LYS A 107 -5.57 -12.95 -9.80
C LYS A 107 -6.01 -13.99 -8.78
N GLY A 108 -5.78 -15.26 -9.12
CA GLY A 108 -6.23 -16.42 -8.34
C GLY A 108 -5.83 -16.42 -6.86
N ASN A 109 -4.65 -15.88 -6.54
CA ASN A 109 -4.16 -15.78 -5.15
C ASN A 109 -4.95 -14.79 -4.28
N PHE A 110 -5.87 -14.02 -4.87
CA PHE A 110 -6.78 -13.10 -4.19
C PHE A 110 -8.25 -13.51 -4.33
N ASP A 111 -8.57 -14.69 -4.88
CA ASP A 111 -9.95 -15.14 -5.14
C ASP A 111 -10.81 -15.28 -3.87
N PHE A 112 -10.17 -15.40 -2.70
CA PHE A 112 -10.87 -15.40 -1.41
C PHE A 112 -11.32 -14.00 -0.95
N LEU A 113 -10.99 -12.95 -1.71
CA LEU A 113 -11.39 -11.57 -1.47
C LEU A 113 -12.46 -11.15 -2.48
N ASN A 114 -13.46 -10.42 -1.99
CA ASN A 114 -14.43 -9.73 -2.82
C ASN A 114 -14.02 -8.25 -2.91
N PHE A 115 -14.01 -7.73 -4.13
CA PHE A 115 -13.73 -6.32 -4.41
C PHE A 115 -14.98 -5.64 -4.94
N GLU A 116 -15.33 -4.51 -4.34
CA GLU A 116 -16.43 -3.65 -4.77
C GLU A 116 -15.89 -2.25 -5.08
N ASN A 117 -16.54 -1.56 -6.02
CA ASN A 117 -16.22 -0.19 -6.40
C ASN A 117 -14.77 0.01 -6.89
N LEU A 118 -14.21 -1.00 -7.58
CA LEU A 118 -12.97 -0.80 -8.32
C LEU A 118 -13.23 0.04 -9.57
N SER A 119 -12.32 0.93 -9.93
CA SER A 119 -12.46 1.77 -11.12
C SER A 119 -11.15 2.01 -11.85
N ALA A 120 -11.25 2.02 -13.18
CA ALA A 120 -10.14 2.06 -14.14
C ALA A 120 -9.11 3.19 -13.95
N PRO A 121 -9.48 4.39 -13.44
CA PRO A 121 -8.51 5.45 -13.15
C PRO A 121 -7.50 5.11 -12.04
N TYR A 122 -7.72 4.05 -11.25
CA TYR A 122 -6.86 3.71 -10.13
C TYR A 122 -6.02 2.46 -10.38
N SER A 123 -4.81 2.47 -9.81
CA SER A 123 -3.96 1.30 -9.61
C SER A 123 -4.15 0.81 -8.19
N TYR A 124 -4.19 -0.52 -8.01
CA TYR A 124 -4.47 -1.14 -6.72
C TYR A 124 -3.29 -1.98 -6.25
N ARG A 125 -3.06 -1.99 -4.94
CA ARG A 125 -2.04 -2.82 -4.29
C ARG A 125 -2.61 -3.40 -2.99
N ILE A 126 -2.38 -4.68 -2.78
CA ILE A 126 -2.71 -5.37 -1.53
C ILE A 126 -1.40 -5.65 -0.81
N TYR A 127 -1.31 -5.12 0.39
CA TYR A 127 -0.26 -5.46 1.32
C TYR A 127 -0.83 -6.32 2.44
N SER A 128 -0.02 -7.27 2.88
CA SER A 128 -0.30 -8.08 4.06
C SER A 128 0.75 -7.80 5.11
N PHE A 129 0.31 -7.60 6.35
CA PHE A 129 1.18 -7.29 7.47
C PHE A 129 0.95 -8.27 8.61
N ARG A 130 2.02 -8.56 9.35
CA ARG A 130 1.89 -8.98 10.76
C ARG A 130 1.58 -7.77 11.64
N TYR A 131 1.17 -8.01 12.89
CA TYR A 131 0.74 -6.92 13.76
C TYR A 131 1.82 -5.85 13.99
N ASP A 132 3.05 -6.27 14.26
CA ASP A 132 4.21 -5.40 14.44
C ASP A 132 4.51 -4.57 13.19
N GLU A 133 4.46 -5.19 12.01
CA GLU A 133 4.63 -4.51 10.73
C GLU A 133 3.48 -3.53 10.47
N LEU A 134 2.25 -3.90 10.79
CA LEU A 134 1.08 -3.04 10.62
C LEU A 134 1.18 -1.80 11.50
N VAL A 135 1.56 -1.94 12.78
CA VAL A 135 1.74 -0.82 13.70
C VAL A 135 2.90 0.07 13.26
N LYS A 136 3.99 -0.51 12.74
CA LYS A 136 5.11 0.26 12.21
C LYS A 136 4.70 1.15 11.03
N ASN A 137 3.86 0.64 10.13
CA ASN A 137 3.42 1.36 8.94
C ASN A 137 2.19 2.27 9.19
N ILE A 138 1.34 1.90 10.15
CA ILE A 138 0.11 2.63 10.50
C ILE A 138 0.01 2.72 12.04
N PRO A 139 0.75 3.63 12.69
CA PRO A 139 0.84 3.68 14.15
C PRO A 139 -0.51 3.84 14.86
N GLY A 140 -1.47 4.53 14.23
CA GLY A 140 -2.82 4.71 14.75
C GLY A 140 -3.65 3.41 14.87
N VAL A 141 -3.15 2.28 14.37
CA VAL A 141 -3.76 0.96 14.57
C VAL A 141 -3.53 0.44 16.00
N ALA A 142 -2.41 0.77 16.64
CA ALA A 142 -2.04 0.22 17.94
C ALA A 142 -3.06 0.53 19.05
N THR A 143 -3.80 1.63 18.92
CA THR A 143 -4.80 2.08 19.90
C THR A 143 -6.19 1.48 19.66
N ARG A 144 -6.41 0.77 18.56
CA ARG A 144 -7.73 0.30 18.14
C ARG A 144 -7.97 -1.15 18.59
N LYS A 145 -9.04 -1.36 19.35
CA LYS A 145 -9.39 -2.65 19.99
C LYS A 145 -9.31 -3.87 19.07
N LYS A 146 -10.00 -3.77 17.93
CA LYS A 146 -10.08 -4.84 16.93
C LYS A 146 -8.73 -5.32 16.35
N TYR A 147 -7.64 -4.57 16.53
CA TYR A 147 -6.31 -5.00 16.10
C TYR A 147 -5.46 -5.47 17.27
N TYR A 148 -5.46 -4.75 18.41
CA TYR A 148 -4.60 -5.13 19.55
C TYR A 148 -4.96 -6.50 20.12
N GLU A 149 -6.23 -6.94 20.00
CA GLU A 149 -6.69 -8.24 20.49
C GLU A 149 -5.97 -9.40 19.80
N HIS A 150 -5.53 -9.20 18.56
CA HIS A 150 -4.82 -10.21 17.77
C HIS A 150 -3.30 -9.96 17.73
N ARG A 151 -2.75 -9.06 18.56
CA ARG A 151 -1.33 -8.67 18.52
C ARG A 151 -0.34 -9.81 18.72
N ASN A 152 -0.72 -10.80 19.53
CA ASN A 152 0.11 -11.95 19.87
C ASN A 152 -0.29 -13.22 19.09
N ASN A 153 -1.15 -13.10 18.07
CA ASN A 153 -1.59 -14.24 17.28
C ASN A 153 -0.71 -14.38 16.04
N PRO A 154 0.23 -15.36 16.00
CA PRO A 154 1.11 -15.56 14.84
C PRO A 154 0.36 -16.05 13.59
N LYS A 155 -0.92 -16.45 13.74
CA LYS A 155 -1.79 -16.87 12.64
C LYS A 155 -2.61 -15.71 12.06
N ALA A 156 -2.56 -14.52 12.66
CA ALA A 156 -3.29 -13.35 12.18
C ALA A 156 -2.47 -12.61 11.11
N VAL A 157 -3.12 -12.31 9.99
CA VAL A 157 -2.57 -11.49 8.92
C VAL A 157 -3.56 -10.37 8.61
N TYR A 158 -3.06 -9.16 8.51
CA TYR A 158 -3.85 -7.98 8.21
C TYR A 158 -3.69 -7.62 6.74
N ILE A 159 -4.81 -7.50 6.04
CA ILE A 159 -4.86 -7.15 4.61
C ILE A 159 -5.22 -5.69 4.49
N VAL A 160 -4.43 -4.93 3.73
CA VAL A 160 -4.66 -3.51 3.47
C VAL A 160 -4.66 -3.29 1.97
N LEU A 161 -5.78 -2.76 1.46
CA LEU A 161 -5.90 -2.32 0.08
C LEU A 161 -5.47 -0.86 -0.02
N TYR A 162 -4.45 -0.60 -0.82
CA TYR A 162 -4.02 0.72 -1.23
C TYR A 162 -4.46 0.96 -2.67
N TRP A 163 -4.75 2.22 -2.98
CA TRP A 163 -5.05 2.66 -4.32
C TRP A 163 -4.55 4.07 -4.54
N THR A 164 -4.12 4.37 -5.75
CA THR A 164 -3.78 5.73 -6.19
C THR A 164 -4.24 5.93 -7.62
N LEU A 165 -4.41 7.20 -8.01
CA LEU A 165 -4.74 7.53 -9.38
C LEU A 165 -3.54 7.18 -10.27
N LYS A 166 -3.81 6.56 -11.41
CA LYS A 166 -2.80 6.30 -12.44
C LYS A 166 -2.11 7.57 -12.92
N THR A 167 -2.79 8.71 -12.85
CA THR A 167 -2.21 10.02 -13.14
C THR A 167 -1.13 10.44 -12.14
N ASN A 168 -1.20 9.97 -10.90
CA ASN A 168 -0.19 10.22 -9.87
C ASN A 168 1.00 9.26 -9.98
N GLU A 169 0.80 8.10 -10.61
CA GLU A 169 1.87 7.14 -10.91
C GLU A 169 2.56 7.42 -12.24
N ALA A 170 1.87 8.01 -13.21
CA ALA A 170 2.55 8.55 -14.36
C ALA A 170 3.55 9.61 -13.85
N ALA A 171 4.82 9.50 -14.21
CA ALA A 171 5.85 10.47 -13.89
C ALA A 171 5.97 11.47 -15.06
N PRO A 172 5.12 12.53 -15.13
CA PRO A 172 5.09 13.43 -16.30
C PRO A 172 6.40 14.22 -16.47
N ASN A 173 7.15 14.42 -15.38
CA ASN A 173 8.43 15.11 -15.35
C ASN A 173 9.63 14.17 -15.50
N PHE A 174 9.40 12.85 -15.65
CA PHE A 174 10.48 11.87 -15.79
C PHE A 174 11.48 12.26 -16.87
N VAL A 175 10.97 12.72 -18.00
CA VAL A 175 11.82 13.09 -19.13
C VAL A 175 12.58 14.38 -18.88
N SER A 176 11.93 15.44 -18.39
CA SER A 176 12.61 16.71 -18.12
C SER A 176 13.65 16.60 -17.01
N ASP A 177 13.33 15.85 -15.96
CA ASP A 177 14.08 15.89 -14.72
C ASP A 177 15.14 14.78 -14.63
N ILE A 178 14.93 13.65 -15.33
CA ILE A 178 15.83 12.48 -15.28
C ILE A 178 16.50 12.20 -16.62
N ILE A 179 15.71 12.04 -17.69
CA ILE A 179 16.25 11.62 -18.99
C ILE A 179 17.04 12.75 -19.65
N THR A 180 16.51 13.96 -19.71
CA THR A 180 17.13 15.10 -20.41
C THR A 180 18.53 15.42 -19.90
N PRO A 181 18.77 15.55 -18.57
CA PRO A 181 20.11 15.81 -18.05
C PRO A 181 21.08 14.66 -18.31
N SER A 182 20.60 13.42 -18.28
CA SER A 182 21.40 12.21 -18.51
C SER A 182 21.79 12.07 -19.99
N ALA A 183 20.84 12.27 -20.88
CA ALA A 183 21.03 12.21 -22.33
C ALA A 183 21.99 13.30 -22.82
N ALA A 184 21.89 14.53 -22.29
CA ALA A 184 22.82 15.62 -22.60
C ALA A 184 24.28 15.27 -22.25
N ARG A 185 24.50 14.53 -21.16
CA ARG A 185 25.84 14.08 -20.74
C ARG A 185 26.38 12.95 -21.60
N LEU A 186 25.50 12.09 -22.14
CA LEU A 186 25.87 10.90 -22.91
C LEU A 186 25.85 11.14 -24.43
N GLY A 187 25.35 12.28 -24.90
CA GLY A 187 25.21 12.57 -26.34
C GLY A 187 24.18 11.70 -27.04
N ILE A 188 23.18 11.18 -26.31
CA ILE A 188 22.17 10.25 -26.84
C ILE A 188 20.88 11.01 -27.13
N GLN A 189 20.26 10.74 -28.29
CA GLN A 189 18.92 11.25 -28.60
C GLN A 189 17.84 10.41 -27.93
N PHE A 190 16.77 11.07 -27.46
CA PHE A 190 15.60 10.44 -26.86
C PHE A 190 14.34 11.18 -27.28
N ASN A 191 13.17 10.58 -27.04
CA ASN A 191 11.88 11.22 -27.30
C ASN A 191 11.46 12.07 -26.07
N PRO A 192 11.31 13.41 -26.22
CA PRO A 192 10.95 14.30 -25.12
C PRO A 192 9.54 14.09 -24.56
N GLU A 193 8.67 13.38 -25.28
CA GLU A 193 7.28 13.12 -24.88
C GLU A 193 7.10 11.82 -24.10
N LEU A 194 8.18 11.08 -23.83
CA LEU A 194 8.12 9.82 -23.08
C LEU A 194 7.60 10.03 -21.66
N LYS A 195 6.75 9.11 -21.20
CA LYS A 195 6.33 8.98 -19.82
C LYS A 195 6.74 7.63 -19.30
N GLU A 196 7.04 7.58 -18.01
CA GLU A 196 7.33 6.34 -17.29
C GLU A 196 6.34 6.19 -16.13
N GLU A 197 6.11 4.93 -15.73
CA GLU A 197 5.47 4.59 -14.47
C GLU A 197 6.47 4.80 -13.34
N ALA A 198 6.10 5.63 -12.35
CA ALA A 198 6.91 5.85 -11.17
C ALA A 198 7.13 4.52 -10.42
N PRO A 199 8.35 4.28 -9.90
CA PRO A 199 8.60 3.11 -9.08
C PRO A 199 7.77 3.18 -7.79
N TRP A 200 7.27 2.01 -7.40
CA TRP A 200 6.55 1.78 -6.14
C TRP A 200 7.43 1.09 -5.12
#